data_AF-A0A7T3BKQ8-F1
#
_entry.id   AF-A0A7T3BKQ8-F1
#
_cell.length_a   1.000
_cell.length_b   1.000
_cell.length_c   1.000
_cell.angle_alpha   90.00
_cell.angle_beta   90.00
_cell.angle_gamma   90.00
#
_symmetry.space_group_name_H-M   'P 1'
#
loop_
_entity.id
_entity.type
_entity.pdbx_description
1 polymer ?
#
loop_
_entity_poly.entity_id
_entity_poly.type
_entity_poly.pdbx_seq_one_letter_code
_entity_poly.pdbx_strand_id
1 'polypeptide(L)'
;MSKLKLAHAATFKTEVKIPVPAGEPVAVEFEFVWMNRKAMDEFADDCDRKDRIDADLVLKITKSWGFEDEFNAENMAYLLDEYPYSGGEIISAFYQAYSAAREKN
;
A
#
# COMPACT_ATOMS: atom_id res chain seq x y z
N MET A 1 -2.93 -28.07 11.46
CA MET A 1 -2.59 -27.20 12.62
C MET A 1 -1.28 -26.49 12.31
N SER A 2 -1.33 -25.45 11.47
CA SER A 2 -0.13 -24.75 11.03
C SER A 2 0.42 -23.93 12.19
N LYS A 3 1.69 -24.17 12.54
CA LYS A 3 2.41 -23.49 13.62
C LYS A 3 2.51 -21.99 13.28
N LEU A 4 1.73 -21.15 13.97
CA LEU A 4 1.86 -19.70 13.93
C LEU A 4 3.27 -19.30 14.42
N LYS A 5 4.13 -18.87 13.50
CA LYS A 5 5.37 -18.16 13.84
C LYS A 5 5.02 -16.70 14.10
N LEU A 6 5.16 -16.25 15.34
CA LEU A 6 4.91 -14.87 15.79
C LEU A 6 5.78 -13.80 15.12
N ALA A 7 6.87 -14.18 14.45
CA ALA A 7 7.69 -13.30 13.62
C ALA A 7 7.47 -13.66 12.15
N HIS A 8 6.43 -13.08 11.56
CA HIS A 8 6.27 -13.10 10.12
C HIS A 8 6.48 -11.67 9.63
N ALA A 9 7.65 -11.40 9.05
CA ALA A 9 7.79 -10.33 8.07
C ALA A 9 7.02 -10.77 6.81
N ALA A 10 5.71 -10.98 6.96
CA ALA A 10 4.83 -11.33 5.87
C ALA A 10 4.80 -10.10 4.98
N THR A 11 5.25 -10.21 3.76
CA THR A 11 4.79 -9.28 2.74
C THR A 11 3.65 -9.95 2.02
N PHE A 12 2.68 -9.15 1.59
CA PHE A 12 1.56 -9.63 0.81
C PHE A 12 1.48 -8.82 -0.47
N LYS A 13 1.16 -9.51 -1.56
CA LYS A 13 1.02 -8.93 -2.88
C LYS A 13 -0.46 -8.70 -3.16
N THR A 14 -0.80 -7.55 -3.71
CA THR A 14 -2.15 -7.25 -4.16
C THR A 14 -2.11 -6.35 -5.38
N GLU A 15 -3.09 -6.51 -6.25
CA GLU A 15 -3.27 -5.64 -7.40
C GLU A 15 -3.98 -4.36 -6.96
N VAL A 16 -3.38 -3.22 -7.27
CA VAL A 16 -3.95 -1.89 -7.05
C VAL A 16 -4.35 -1.32 -8.40
N LYS A 17 -5.59 -0.87 -8.52
CA LYS A 17 -6.11 -0.26 -9.74
C LYS A 17 -5.88 1.24 -9.69
N ILE A 18 -4.86 1.71 -10.39
CA ILE A 18 -4.52 3.13 -10.41
C ILE A 18 -5.38 3.84 -11.47
N PRO A 19 -6.21 4.82 -11.08
CA PRO A 19 -7.06 5.55 -12.00
C PRO A 19 -6.21 6.56 -12.79
N VAL A 20 -6.24 6.44 -14.11
CA VAL A 20 -5.54 7.35 -15.02
C VAL A 20 -6.51 8.40 -15.59
N PRO A 21 -6.15 9.69 -15.67
CA PRO A 21 -7.01 10.70 -16.27
C PRO A 21 -7.12 10.41 -17.77
N ALA A 22 -8.30 9.93 -18.19
CA ALA A 22 -8.67 9.60 -19.57
C ALA A 22 -8.38 8.15 -20.07
N GLY A 23 -8.24 7.16 -19.18
CA GLY A 23 -8.07 5.76 -19.57
C GLY A 23 -8.71 4.74 -18.62
N GLU A 24 -8.55 3.45 -18.94
CA GLU A 24 -8.93 2.37 -18.03
C GLU A 24 -7.98 2.31 -16.83
N PRO A 25 -8.47 2.01 -15.61
CA PRO A 25 -7.62 1.86 -14.44
C PRO A 25 -6.55 0.80 -14.69
N VAL A 26 -5.29 1.15 -14.48
CA VAL A 26 -4.17 0.22 -14.67
C VAL A 26 -4.00 -0.59 -13.40
N ALA A 27 -4.15 -1.91 -13.51
CA ALA A 27 -3.88 -2.83 -12.42
C ALA A 27 -2.36 -3.05 -12.29
N VAL A 28 -1.80 -2.65 -11.16
CA VAL A 28 -0.38 -2.81 -10.84
C VAL A 28 -0.24 -3.67 -9.59
N GLU A 29 0.66 -4.65 -9.61
CA GLU A 29 0.94 -5.46 -8.43
C GLU A 29 1.78 -4.64 -7.43
N PHE A 30 1.30 -4.49 -6.20
CA PHE A 30 2.04 -3.89 -5.10
C PHE A 30 2.36 -4.97 -4.06
N GLU A 31 3.59 -4.95 -3.55
CA GLU A 31 4.01 -5.75 -2.40
C GLU A 31 4.00 -4.87 -1.15
N PHE A 32 3.08 -5.14 -0.24
CA PHE A 32 2.96 -4.44 1.02
C PHE A 32 3.61 -5.19 2.18
N VAL A 33 4.10 -4.45 3.17
CA VAL A 33 4.61 -5.01 4.42
C VAL A 33 3.47 -5.26 5.40
N TRP A 34 3.51 -6.41 6.07
CA TRP A 34 2.61 -6.67 7.19
C TRP A 34 3.01 -5.83 8.40
N MET A 35 2.11 -4.92 8.77
CA MET A 35 2.23 -4.15 9.99
C MET A 35 1.63 -4.94 11.16
N ASN A 36 2.21 -4.80 12.36
CA ASN A 36 1.53 -5.29 13.56
C ASN A 36 0.39 -4.32 13.93
N ARG A 37 -0.47 -4.72 14.88
CA ARG A 37 -1.59 -3.87 15.33
C ARG A 37 -1.16 -2.44 15.68
N LYS A 38 -0.06 -2.30 16.43
CA LYS A 38 0.44 -1.00 16.87
C LYS A 38 0.88 -0.12 15.69
N ALA A 39 1.65 -0.68 14.76
CA ALA A 39 2.08 0.02 13.56
C ALA A 39 0.90 0.40 12.65
N MET A 40 -0.14 -0.43 12.60
CA MET A 40 -1.38 -0.12 11.87
C MET A 40 -2.18 1.01 12.53
N ASP A 41 -2.26 1.05 13.87
CA ASP A 41 -2.83 2.17 14.61
C ASP A 41 -2.02 3.46 14.37
N GLU A 42 -0.68 3.39 14.43
CA GLU A 42 0.21 4.52 14.13
C GLU A 42 0.04 5.01 12.68
N PHE A 43 -0.07 4.09 11.73
CA PHE A 43 -0.31 4.41 10.33
C PHE A 43 -1.66 5.10 10.09
N ALA A 44 -2.73 4.59 10.72
CA ALA A 44 -4.06 5.19 10.62
C ALA A 44 -4.07 6.62 11.21
N ASP A 45 -3.37 6.83 12.32
CA ASP A 45 -3.22 8.16 12.93
C ASP A 45 -2.39 9.11 12.05
N ASP A 46 -1.32 8.61 11.43
CA ASP A 46 -0.54 9.33 10.41
C ASP A 46 -1.40 9.72 9.19
N CYS A 47 -2.29 8.84 8.73
CA CYS A 47 -3.25 9.12 7.65
C CYS A 47 -4.32 10.15 8.06
N ASP A 48 -4.78 10.15 9.31
CA ASP A 48 -5.78 11.11 9.81
C ASP A 48 -5.17 12.51 10.04
N ARG A 49 -3.91 12.56 10.48
CA ARG A 49 -3.16 13.82 10.67
C ARG A 49 -2.84 14.54 9.36
N LYS A 50 -2.71 13.81 8.25
CA LYS A 50 -2.34 14.38 6.96
C LYS A 50 -3.58 14.58 6.10
N ASP A 51 -3.73 15.79 5.57
CA ASP A 51 -4.84 16.16 4.68
C ASP A 51 -4.85 15.36 3.36
N ARG A 52 -3.67 14.83 2.97
CA ARG A 52 -3.47 14.05 1.75
C ARG A 52 -2.52 12.88 1.99
N ILE A 53 -2.73 11.81 1.22
CA ILE A 53 -1.77 10.70 1.13
C ILE A 53 -0.55 11.19 0.35
N ASP A 54 0.62 11.08 0.97
CA ASP A 54 1.91 11.43 0.38
C ASP A 54 2.81 10.20 0.21
N ALA A 55 3.94 10.40 -0.48
CA ALA A 55 4.86 9.33 -0.81
C ALA A 55 5.43 8.63 0.43
N ASP A 56 5.68 9.35 1.53
CA ASP A 56 6.22 8.76 2.76
C ASP A 56 5.23 7.76 3.38
N LEU A 57 3.94 8.09 3.40
CA LEU A 57 2.90 7.16 3.86
C LEU A 57 2.86 5.89 3.01
N VAL A 58 2.89 6.03 1.68
CA VAL A 58 2.86 4.87 0.79
C VAL A 58 4.13 4.03 0.93
N LEU A 59 5.30 4.65 1.04
CA LEU A 59 6.57 3.97 1.25
C LEU A 59 6.63 3.22 2.59
N LYS A 60 5.97 3.69 3.65
CA LYS A 60 5.91 3.00 4.94
C LYS A 60 5.23 1.63 4.85
N ILE A 61 4.19 1.52 4.02
CA ILE A 61 3.42 0.28 3.85
C ILE A 61 3.88 -0.56 2.66
N THR A 62 4.60 0.03 1.69
CA THR A 62 4.98 -0.62 0.44
C THR A 62 6.44 -1.03 0.48
N LYS A 63 6.72 -2.29 0.11
CA LYS A 63 8.08 -2.82 0.01
C LYS A 63 8.61 -2.79 -1.42
N SER A 64 7.74 -3.12 -2.37
CA SER A 64 8.06 -3.11 -3.79
C SER A 64 6.78 -2.86 -4.59
N TRP A 65 6.96 -2.44 -5.84
CA TRP A 65 5.87 -2.23 -6.79
C TRP A 65 6.21 -2.93 -8.11
N GLY A 66 5.17 -3.22 -8.89
CA GLY A 66 5.29 -3.90 -10.19
C GLY A 66 5.57 -2.97 -11.37
N PHE A 67 5.95 -1.71 -11.11
CA PHE A 67 6.34 -0.77 -12.16
C PHE A 67 7.72 -1.10 -12.72
N GLU A 68 7.98 -0.67 -13.96
CA GLU A 68 9.31 -0.73 -14.56
C GLU A 68 10.29 0.25 -13.89
N ASP A 69 9.75 1.34 -13.33
CA ASP A 69 10.50 2.36 -12.60
C ASP A 69 11.01 1.88 -11.24
N GLU A 70 12.11 2.47 -10.77
CA GLU A 70 12.67 2.15 -9.45
C GLU A 70 11.70 2.55 -8.32
N PHE A 71 11.52 1.66 -7.34
CA PHE A 71 10.71 1.93 -6.16
C PHE A 71 11.45 2.90 -5.22
N ASN A 72 11.21 4.20 -5.38
CA ASN A 72 11.80 5.26 -4.57
C ASN A 72 10.78 6.38 -4.27
N ALA A 73 11.16 7.30 -3.38
CA ALA A 73 10.30 8.41 -2.98
C ALA A 73 9.97 9.38 -4.11
N GLU A 74 10.88 9.56 -5.07
CA GLU A 74 10.71 10.48 -6.19
C GLU A 74 9.65 9.97 -7.17
N ASN A 75 9.75 8.71 -7.58
CA ASN A 75 8.80 8.05 -8.48
C ASN A 75 7.43 7.86 -7.81
N MET A 76 7.40 7.58 -6.50
CA MET A 76 6.15 7.54 -5.74
C MET A 76 5.48 8.92 -5.66
N ALA A 77 6.26 9.97 -5.38
CA ALA A 77 5.73 11.33 -5.39
C ALA A 77 5.24 11.73 -6.78
N TYR A 78 5.96 11.35 -7.83
CA TYR A 78 5.54 11.57 -9.22
C TYR A 78 4.21 10.87 -9.52
N LEU A 79 4.04 9.61 -9.12
CA LEU A 79 2.77 8.89 -9.27
C LEU A 79 1.62 9.61 -8.56
N LEU A 80 1.84 10.06 -7.32
CA LEU A 80 0.81 10.74 -6.54
C LEU A 80 0.49 12.16 -7.06
N ASP A 81 1.43 12.81 -7.73
CA ASP A 81 1.26 14.13 -8.34
C ASP A 81 0.54 14.03 -9.70
N GLU A 82 0.98 13.11 -10.56
CA GLU A 82 0.39 12.83 -11.87
C GLU A 82 -1.02 12.23 -11.72
N TYR A 83 -1.22 11.39 -10.71
CA TYR A 83 -2.47 10.69 -10.42
C TYR A 83 -2.93 10.99 -8.99
N PRO A 84 -3.63 12.12 -8.74
CA PRO A 84 -4.00 12.55 -7.39
C PRO A 84 -4.92 11.57 -6.64
N TYR A 85 -5.67 10.72 -7.35
CA TYR A 85 -6.52 9.68 -6.74
C TYR A 85 -5.78 8.36 -6.47
N SER A 86 -4.57 8.17 -7.00
CA SER A 86 -3.81 6.93 -6.86
C SER A 86 -3.46 6.61 -5.41
N GLY A 87 -3.12 7.63 -4.60
CA GLY A 87 -2.81 7.45 -3.19
C GLY A 87 -3.95 6.82 -2.39
N GLY A 88 -5.18 7.27 -2.63
CA GLY A 88 -6.36 6.70 -1.97
C GLY A 88 -6.59 5.23 -2.34
N GLU A 89 -6.42 4.89 -3.62
CA GLU A 89 -6.56 3.51 -4.11
C GLU A 89 -5.49 2.56 -3.54
N ILE A 90 -4.24 3.01 -3.45
CA ILE A 90 -3.15 2.22 -2.86
C ILE A 90 -3.45 1.88 -1.39
N ILE A 91 -3.88 2.88 -0.62
CA ILE A 91 -4.20 2.73 0.80
C ILE A 91 -5.44 1.84 0.99
N SER A 92 -6.48 2.04 0.18
CA SER A 92 -7.69 1.22 0.19
C SER A 92 -7.37 -0.25 -0.13
N ALA A 93 -6.59 -0.49 -1.18
CA ALA A 93 -6.15 -1.83 -1.55
C ALA A 93 -5.29 -2.47 -0.46
N PHE A 94 -4.41 -1.71 0.19
CA PHE A 94 -3.65 -2.17 1.35
C PHE A 94 -4.58 -2.63 2.47
N TYR A 95 -5.56 -1.83 2.89
CA TYR A 95 -6.49 -2.20 3.96
C TYR A 95 -7.33 -3.44 3.60
N GLN A 96 -7.82 -3.52 2.36
CA GLN A 96 -8.59 -4.67 1.88
C GLN A 96 -7.76 -5.96 1.89
N ALA A 97 -6.55 -5.90 1.33
CA ALA A 97 -5.64 -7.05 1.28
C ALA A 97 -5.15 -7.44 2.69
N TYR A 98 -4.91 -6.47 3.56
CA TYR A 98 -4.54 -6.70 4.95
C TYR A 98 -5.67 -7.40 5.73
N SER A 99 -6.93 -6.96 5.56
CA SER A 99 -8.10 -7.64 6.15
C SER A 99 -8.26 -9.06 5.63
N ALA A 100 -8.15 -9.26 4.30
CA ALA A 100 -8.26 -10.58 3.69
C ALA A 100 -7.13 -11.53 4.13
N ALA A 101 -5.92 -11.02 4.32
CA ALA A 101 -4.79 -11.77 4.86
C ALA A 101 -4.96 -12.09 6.35
N ARG A 102 -5.70 -11.27 7.11
CA ARG A 102 -6.08 -11.56 8.51
C ARG A 102 -7.13 -12.67 8.61
N GLU A 103 -8.08 -12.75 7.68
CA GLU A 103 -9.11 -13.80 7.65
C GLU A 103 -8.55 -15.18 7.28
N LYS A 104 -7.40 -15.24 6.59
CA LYS A 104 -6.76 -16.49 6.16
C LYS A 104 -5.75 -17.07 7.18
N ASN A 105 -5.49 -16.39 8.30
CA ASN A 105 -4.56 -16.83 9.36
C ASN A 105 -5.32 -17.30 10.61
#